data_AF-A0A6L8GP53-F1
#
_entry.id   AF-A0A6L8GP53-F1
#
_cell.length_a   1.000
_cell.length_b   1.000
_cell.length_c   1.000
_cell.angle_alpha   90.00
_cell.angle_beta   90.00
_cell.angle_gamma   90.00
#
_symmetry.space_group_name_H-M   'P 1'
#
loop_
_entity.id
_entity.type
_entity.pdbx_description
1 polymer ?
#
loop_
_entity_poly.entity_id
_entity_poly.type
_entity_poly.pdbx_seq_one_letter_code
_entity_poly.pdbx_strand_id
1 'polypeptide(L)'
;MSAPTPISPDALDEPSAETESNAATAPPAAPVLKGQALIETFEREQLKPPGTLPDIFVGDTVKVGVKISEGGKERVQPYEGVV
;
A
#
# COMPACT_ATOMS: atom_id res chain seq x y z
N MET A 1 51.08 -15.67 33.20
CA MET A 1 50.23 -16.68 32.53
C MET A 1 49.78 -16.07 31.22
N SER A 2 50.28 -16.65 30.12
CA SER A 2 50.13 -16.15 28.75
C SER A 2 48.66 -16.02 28.35
N ALA A 3 48.33 -14.89 27.72
CA ALA A 3 47.14 -14.79 26.88
C ALA A 3 47.33 -15.61 25.60
N PRO A 4 46.23 -16.00 24.96
CA PRO A 4 46.09 -15.57 23.57
C PRO A 4 44.69 -15.03 23.24
N THR A 5 44.71 -13.95 22.45
CA THR A 5 43.60 -13.27 21.78
C THR A 5 43.00 -14.14 20.63
N PRO A 6 41.88 -13.72 19.99
CA PRO A 6 40.87 -14.60 19.37
C PRO A 6 41.29 -15.20 18.03
N ILE A 7 40.68 -16.34 17.70
CA ILE A 7 40.76 -16.97 16.39
C ILE A 7 39.51 -16.59 15.58
N SER A 8 39.69 -15.71 14.60
CA SER A 8 38.90 -15.68 13.36
C SER A 8 39.83 -16.04 12.20
N PRO A 9 39.51 -17.08 11.41
CA PRO A 9 39.97 -17.23 10.03
C PRO A 9 38.73 -17.44 9.13
N ASP A 10 38.39 -16.46 8.30
CA ASP A 10 38.88 -16.35 6.92
C ASP A 10 38.41 -17.52 6.03
N ALA A 11 37.55 -17.13 5.08
CA ALA A 11 37.47 -17.60 3.71
C ALA A 11 37.77 -19.08 3.43
N LEU A 12 36.73 -19.85 3.10
CA LEU A 12 36.72 -20.82 1.99
C LEU A 12 35.24 -21.13 1.65
N ASP A 13 34.74 -20.56 0.55
CA ASP A 13 34.03 -21.26 -0.55
C ASP A 13 33.24 -20.24 -1.41
N GLU A 14 33.97 -19.50 -2.25
CA GLU A 14 33.48 -19.31 -3.62
C GLU A 14 34.26 -20.31 -4.48
N PRO A 15 33.57 -21.13 -5.27
CA PRO A 15 33.94 -21.12 -6.68
C PRO A 15 32.76 -21.27 -7.66
N SER A 16 33.00 -20.63 -8.80
CA SER A 16 32.56 -21.01 -10.14
C SER A 16 31.23 -20.47 -10.63
N ALA A 17 31.40 -19.32 -11.29
CA ALA A 17 30.65 -18.92 -12.47
C ALA A 17 30.25 -20.10 -13.37
N GLU A 18 28.96 -20.15 -13.71
CA GLU A 18 28.52 -20.56 -15.03
C GLU A 18 27.88 -19.34 -15.70
N THR A 19 28.61 -18.82 -16.67
CA THR A 19 28.23 -17.74 -17.56
C THR A 19 27.36 -18.28 -18.68
N GLU A 20 26.40 -17.43 -19.10
CA GLU A 20 25.67 -17.43 -20.37
C GLU A 20 24.55 -18.45 -20.59
N SER A 21 23.31 -17.94 -20.62
CA SER A 21 22.51 -17.88 -21.86
C SER A 21 21.04 -17.65 -21.52
N ASN A 22 20.53 -16.45 -21.79
CA ASN A 22 19.57 -16.22 -22.87
C ASN A 22 18.83 -14.90 -22.65
N ALA A 23 19.25 -13.89 -23.41
CA ALA A 23 18.43 -12.71 -23.65
C ALA A 23 17.26 -13.12 -24.56
N ALA A 24 16.10 -13.34 -23.98
CA ALA A 24 14.82 -13.28 -24.68
C ALA A 24 13.97 -12.19 -24.03
N THR A 25 14.03 -10.99 -24.60
CA THR A 25 13.03 -9.94 -24.41
C THR A 25 11.67 -10.52 -24.77
N ALA A 26 10.87 -10.86 -23.76
CA ALA A 26 9.44 -11.04 -23.88
C ALA A 26 8.76 -9.68 -23.60
N PRO A 27 7.69 -9.31 -24.33
CA PRO A 27 6.94 -8.09 -24.06
C PRO A 27 6.47 -8.08 -22.59
N PRO A 28 6.35 -6.90 -21.92
CA PRO A 28 5.92 -6.86 -20.53
C PRO A 28 4.50 -7.40 -20.46
N ALA A 29 4.38 -8.67 -20.06
CA ALA A 29 3.11 -9.26 -19.67
C ALA A 29 2.59 -8.39 -18.53
N ALA A 30 1.40 -7.79 -18.72
CA ALA A 30 0.70 -7.08 -17.67
C ALA A 30 0.75 -7.93 -16.40
N PRO A 31 1.19 -7.38 -15.26
CA PRO A 31 1.36 -8.19 -14.07
C PRO A 31 -0.02 -8.76 -13.70
N VAL A 32 -0.13 -10.08 -13.66
CA VAL A 32 -1.30 -10.76 -13.11
C VAL A 32 -1.33 -10.41 -11.63
N LEU A 33 -2.08 -9.37 -11.31
CA LEU A 33 -2.20 -8.89 -9.94
C LEU A 33 -2.95 -9.96 -9.15
N LYS A 34 -2.36 -10.39 -8.03
CA LYS A 34 -3.02 -11.28 -7.06
C LYS A 34 -4.37 -10.65 -6.67
N GLY A 35 -5.37 -11.46 -6.36
CA GLY A 35 -6.73 -10.96 -6.08
C GLY A 35 -6.79 -9.80 -5.06
N GLN A 36 -5.93 -9.81 -4.04
CA GLN A 36 -5.78 -8.69 -3.09
C GLN A 36 -5.33 -7.40 -3.76
N ALA A 37 -4.30 -7.47 -4.62
CA ALA A 37 -3.79 -6.29 -5.32
C ALA A 37 -4.84 -5.67 -6.25
N LEU A 38 -5.71 -6.48 -6.87
CA LEU A 38 -6.83 -5.97 -7.67
C LEU A 38 -7.86 -5.22 -6.81
N ILE A 39 -8.20 -5.76 -5.64
CA ILE A 39 -9.13 -5.13 -4.70
C ILE A 39 -8.55 -3.81 -4.20
N GLU A 40 -7.28 -3.82 -3.77
CA GLU A 40 -6.59 -2.60 -3.29
C GLU A 40 -6.53 -1.50 -4.35
N THR A 41 -6.29 -1.85 -5.62
CA THR A 41 -6.30 -0.86 -6.72
C THR A 41 -7.69 -0.26 -6.90
N PHE A 42 -8.74 -1.09 -6.89
CA PHE A 42 -10.11 -0.62 -7.05
C PHE A 42 -10.55 0.28 -5.90
N GLU A 43 -10.28 -0.11 -4.65
CA GLU A 43 -10.61 0.67 -3.47
C GLU A 43 -9.93 2.04 -3.50
N ARG A 44 -8.64 2.09 -3.88
CA ARG A 44 -7.86 3.33 -3.94
C ARG A 44 -8.43 4.34 -4.94
N GLU A 45 -9.01 3.89 -6.04
CA GLU A 45 -9.66 4.75 -7.03
C GLU A 45 -10.98 5.37 -6.53
N GLN A 46 -11.66 4.70 -5.59
CA GLN A 46 -12.92 5.19 -5.01
C GLN A 46 -12.71 6.08 -3.78
N LEU A 47 -11.49 6.11 -3.21
CA LEU A 47 -11.16 6.98 -2.10
C LEU A 47 -11.21 8.45 -2.53
N LYS A 48 -11.69 9.30 -1.62
CA LYS A 48 -11.59 10.75 -1.81
C LYS A 48 -10.12 11.17 -1.84
N PRO A 49 -9.77 12.23 -2.58
CA PRO A 49 -8.40 12.72 -2.60
C PRO A 49 -7.91 13.03 -1.18
N PRO A 50 -6.64 12.72 -0.86
CA PRO A 50 -6.09 12.98 0.46
C PRO A 50 -6.18 14.48 0.78
N GLY A 51 -6.55 14.81 2.01
CA GLY A 51 -6.75 16.19 2.46
C GLY A 51 -8.11 16.81 2.11
N THR A 52 -8.99 16.11 1.37
CA THR A 52 -10.36 16.58 1.10
C THR A 52 -11.24 16.51 2.35
N LEU A 53 -10.98 15.53 3.22
CA LEU A 53 -11.66 15.34 4.48
C LEU A 53 -10.66 15.52 5.63
N PRO A 54 -11.09 16.05 6.78
CA PRO A 54 -10.27 16.11 7.97
C PRO A 54 -10.07 14.71 8.57
N ASP A 55 -9.00 14.55 9.34
CA ASP A 55 -8.82 13.39 10.21
C ASP A 55 -9.83 13.46 11.37
N ILE A 56 -10.45 12.33 11.69
CA ILE A 56 -11.53 12.23 12.68
C ILE A 56 -11.14 11.18 13.70
N PHE A 57 -11.37 11.49 14.98
CA PHE A 57 -11.11 10.61 16.11
C PHE A 57 -12.38 10.39 16.95
N VAL A 58 -12.34 9.36 17.80
CA VAL A 58 -13.47 9.03 18.68
C VAL A 58 -13.72 10.16 19.68
N GLY A 59 -14.98 10.56 19.82
CA GLY A 59 -15.37 11.68 20.68
C GLY A 59 -15.38 13.04 19.99
N ASP A 60 -14.97 13.14 18.73
CA ASP A 60 -15.11 14.38 17.95
C ASP A 60 -16.58 14.66 17.63
N THR A 61 -16.99 15.93 17.74
CA THR A 61 -18.28 16.38 17.21
C THR A 61 -18.12 16.74 15.74
N VAL A 62 -18.79 16.00 14.87
CA VAL A 62 -18.69 16.17 13.42
C VAL A 62 -20.02 16.60 12.81
N LYS A 63 -19.94 17.36 11.72
CA LYS A 63 -21.08 17.73 10.89
C LYS A 63 -20.91 17.16 9.48
N VAL A 64 -21.77 16.24 9.10
CA VAL A 64 -21.73 15.52 7.83
C VAL A 64 -22.89 15.99 6.94
N GLY A 65 -22.56 16.47 5.74
CA GLY A 65 -23.55 16.78 4.71
C GLY A 65 -23.83 15.54 3.84
N VAL A 66 -25.05 15.00 3.91
CA VAL A 66 -25.50 13.89 3.06
C VAL A 66 -26.18 14.46 1.83
N LYS A 67 -25.63 14.19 0.65
CA LYS A 67 -26.30 14.50 -0.62
C LYS A 67 -27.39 13.47 -0.86
N ILE A 68 -28.61 13.93 -1.05
CA ILE A 68 -29.76 13.08 -1.34
C ILE A 68 -30.47 13.55 -2.61
N SER A 69 -31.03 12.60 -3.35
CA SER A 69 -31.89 12.82 -4.50
C SER A 69 -33.25 12.18 -4.24
N GLU A 70 -34.30 13.00 -4.20
CA GLU A 70 -35.66 12.55 -3.91
C GLU A 70 -36.64 13.26 -4.85
N GLY A 71 -37.56 12.51 -5.46
CA GLY A 71 -38.60 13.10 -6.33
C GLY A 71 -38.04 13.96 -7.47
N GLY A 72 -36.86 13.61 -7.99
CA GLY A 72 -36.18 14.34 -9.06
C GLY A 72 -35.46 15.63 -8.63
N LYS A 73 -35.35 15.92 -7.33
CA LYS A 73 -34.62 17.09 -6.79
C LYS A 73 -33.44 16.64 -5.94
N GLU A 74 -32.37 17.43 -5.94
CA GLU A 74 -31.19 17.20 -5.10
C GLU A 74 -31.11 18.21 -3.95
N ARG A 75 -30.74 17.75 -2.74
CA ARG A 75 -30.41 18.62 -1.61
C ARG A 75 -29.30 18.01 -0.75
N VAL A 76 -28.61 18.84 0.03
CA VAL A 76 -27.65 18.37 1.05
C VAL A 76 -28.31 18.52 2.41
N GLN A 77 -28.48 17.42 3.13
CA GLN A 77 -28.98 17.42 4.50
C GLN A 77 -27.82 17.34 5.49
N PRO A 78 -27.70 18.29 6.44
CA PRO A 78 -26.68 18.22 7.48
C PRO A 78 -27.11 17.32 8.64
N TYR A 79 -26.21 16.44 9.08
CA TYR A 79 -26.31 15.68 10.31
C TYR A 79 -25.14 16.04 11.22
N GLU A 80 -25.38 16.20 12.51
CA GLU A 80 -24.36 16.57 13.49
C GLU A 80 -24.45 15.64 14.70
N GLY A 81 -23.29 15.21 15.21
CA GLY A 81 -23.22 14.27 16.32
C GLY A 81 -21.79 13.95 16.71
N VAL A 82 -21.63 13.08 17.70
CA VAL A 82 -20.34 12.60 18.19
C VAL A 82 -20.00 11.28 17.50
N VAL A 83 -18.72 11.11 17.14
CA VAL A 83 -18.16 9.89 16.51
C VAL A 83 -17.86 8.81 17.54
#